data_AF-A0A2W5WLF9-F1
#
_entry.id   AF-A0A2W5WLF9-F1
#
_cell.length_a   1.000
_cell.length_b   1.000
_cell.length_c   1.000
_cell.angle_alpha   90.00
_cell.angle_beta   90.00
_cell.angle_gamma   90.00
#
_symmetry.space_group_name_H-M   'P 1'
#
loop_
_entity.id
_entity.type
_entity.pdbx_description
1 polymer ?
#
loop_
_entity_poly.entity_id
_entity_poly.type
_entity_poly.pdbx_seq_one_letter_code
_entity_poly.pdbx_strand_id
1 'polypeptide(L)'
;MSHESCEYCANRLRQAKQIAAHGDLYEGGQASVTILHTYAQDVPTGIWPIDVEVSERASKITTPEGAVAFENEANINKSRVEVGKRDGAWVIVGVVYAPDEMEG
;
A
#
# COMPACT_ATOMS: atom_id res chain seq x y z
N MET A 1 -1.33 -22.54 -6.67
CA MET A 1 -1.00 -21.82 -5.42
C MET A 1 -1.70 -20.48 -5.50
N SER A 2 -2.70 -20.27 -4.67
CA SER A 2 -3.60 -19.11 -4.66
C SER A 2 -2.80 -17.87 -4.20
N HIS A 3 -2.49 -16.92 -5.09
CA HIS A 3 -2.07 -15.56 -4.71
C HIS A 3 -3.30 -14.83 -4.14
N GLU A 4 -3.79 -15.27 -2.98
CA GLU A 4 -5.12 -14.88 -2.52
C GLU A 4 -5.22 -13.46 -1.96
N SER A 5 -4.09 -12.79 -1.72
CA SER A 5 -4.09 -11.37 -1.42
C SER A 5 -2.69 -10.79 -1.49
N CYS A 6 -2.56 -9.61 -2.10
CA CYS A 6 -1.45 -8.70 -1.84
C CYS A 6 -1.22 -8.60 -0.32
N GLU A 7 -0.07 -9.08 0.18
CA GLU A 7 0.23 -9.13 1.63
C GLU A 7 0.19 -7.74 2.26
N TYR A 8 0.75 -6.75 1.57
CA TYR A 8 0.66 -5.34 1.94
C TYR A 8 -0.80 -4.92 2.18
N CYS A 9 -1.68 -5.25 1.22
CA CYS A 9 -3.09 -4.91 1.26
C CYS A 9 -3.82 -5.62 2.41
N ALA A 10 -3.50 -6.91 2.65
CA ALA A 10 -4.04 -7.68 3.75
C ALA A 10 -3.63 -7.10 5.12
N ASN A 11 -2.38 -6.67 5.25
CA ASN A 11 -1.87 -6.06 6.48
C ASN A 11 -2.55 -4.70 6.75
N ARG A 12 -2.72 -3.85 5.73
CA ARG A 12 -3.47 -2.58 5.86
C ARG A 12 -4.92 -2.80 6.25
N LEU A 13 -5.59 -3.79 5.67
CA LEU A 13 -6.95 -4.14 6.06
C LEU A 13 -7.02 -4.65 7.51
N ARG A 14 -6.05 -5.44 7.96
CA ARG A 14 -5.97 -5.92 9.35
C ARG A 14 -5.80 -4.75 10.32
N GLN A 15 -4.92 -3.80 10.00
CA GLN A 15 -4.70 -2.59 10.79
C GLN A 15 -5.99 -1.77 10.90
N ALA A 16 -6.67 -1.51 9.79
CA ALA A 16 -7.94 -0.78 9.80
C ALA A 16 -9.02 -1.45 10.69
N LYS A 17 -9.09 -2.78 10.67
CA LYS A 17 -9.99 -3.55 11.55
C LYS A 17 -9.60 -3.43 13.02
N GLN A 18 -8.31 -3.43 13.34
CA GLN A 18 -7.82 -3.28 14.72
C GLN A 18 -8.14 -1.88 15.27
N ILE A 19 -7.86 -0.83 14.50
CA ILE A 19 -8.19 0.57 14.85
C ILE A 19 -9.69 0.68 15.17
N ALA A 20 -10.54 0.15 14.29
CA ALA A 20 -11.99 0.18 14.49
C ALA A 20 -12.44 -0.65 15.72
N ALA A 21 -11.83 -1.82 15.95
CA ALA A 21 -12.19 -2.69 17.07
C ALA A 21 -11.79 -2.11 18.43
N HIS A 22 -10.71 -1.35 18.50
CA HIS A 22 -10.23 -0.70 19.72
C HIS A 22 -10.90 0.65 19.99
N GLY A 23 -11.63 1.20 19.00
CA GLY A 23 -12.17 2.56 19.08
C GLY A 23 -11.10 3.64 18.90
N ASP A 24 -9.94 3.28 18.35
CA ASP A 24 -8.86 4.21 18.05
C ASP A 24 -9.27 5.17 16.92
N LEU A 25 -8.74 6.38 16.96
CA LEU A 25 -8.91 7.39 15.92
C LEU A 25 -7.69 7.41 14.99
N TYR A 26 -7.91 7.18 13.70
CA TYR A 26 -6.91 7.39 12.64
C TYR A 26 -7.11 8.75 11.97
N GLU A 27 -6.06 9.56 11.91
CA GLU A 27 -6.07 10.87 11.26
C GLU A 27 -4.90 11.00 10.26
N GLY A 28 -5.12 11.70 9.15
CA GLY A 28 -4.10 11.93 8.14
C GLY A 28 -3.99 10.82 7.11
N GLY A 29 -2.76 10.56 6.62
CA GLY A 29 -2.46 9.42 5.73
C GLY A 29 -3.02 9.53 4.32
N GLN A 30 -3.39 10.75 3.89
CA GLN A 30 -3.78 10.95 2.50
C GLN A 30 -2.58 10.66 1.61
N ALA A 31 -2.77 9.76 0.66
CA ALA A 31 -1.77 9.40 -0.32
C ALA A 31 -2.13 9.91 -1.72
N SER A 32 -1.14 10.39 -2.46
CA SER A 32 -1.22 10.58 -3.91
C SER A 32 -0.23 9.67 -4.61
N VAL A 33 -0.61 9.17 -5.79
CA VAL A 33 0.21 8.23 -6.56
C VAL A 33 0.51 8.81 -7.93
N THR A 34 1.77 8.81 -8.31
CA THR A 34 2.26 9.19 -9.64
C THR A 34 2.81 7.96 -10.33
N ILE A 35 2.35 7.66 -11.55
CA ILE A 35 2.91 6.59 -12.37
C ILE A 35 4.26 7.06 -12.92
N LEU A 36 5.34 6.34 -12.59
CA LEU A 36 6.69 6.59 -13.09
C LEU A 36 6.94 5.80 -14.38
N HIS A 37 6.57 4.52 -14.37
CA HIS A 37 6.76 3.63 -15.50
C HIS A 37 5.71 2.52 -15.53
N THR A 38 5.24 2.15 -16.73
CA THR A 38 4.35 1.00 -16.94
C THR A 38 5.06 0.02 -17.84
N TYR A 39 5.31 -1.19 -17.34
CA TYR A 39 5.95 -2.25 -18.10
C TYR A 39 4.95 -2.97 -19.02
N ALA A 40 5.48 -3.72 -19.98
CA ALA A 40 4.67 -4.66 -20.76
C ALA A 40 4.04 -5.71 -19.83
N GLN A 41 2.88 -6.23 -20.24
CA GLN A 41 2.24 -7.33 -19.52
C GLN A 41 3.15 -8.56 -19.52
N ASP A 42 3.32 -9.17 -18.36
CA ASP A 42 3.93 -10.48 -18.25
C ASP A 42 2.94 -11.54 -18.76
N VAL A 43 3.20 -12.10 -19.94
CA VAL A 43 2.28 -13.00 -20.67
C VAL A 43 1.92 -14.24 -19.84
N PRO A 44 2.88 -14.96 -19.22
CA PRO A 44 2.57 -16.08 -18.33
C PRO A 44 1.58 -15.79 -17.19
N THR A 45 1.69 -14.62 -16.55
CA THR A 45 0.90 -14.30 -15.34
C THR A 45 -0.30 -13.40 -15.62
N GLY A 46 -0.29 -12.70 -16.76
CA GLY A 46 -1.27 -11.68 -17.11
C GLY A 46 -1.16 -10.40 -16.26
N ILE A 47 -0.05 -10.21 -15.54
CA ILE A 47 0.17 -9.09 -14.62
C ILE A 47 0.93 -7.97 -15.34
N TRP A 48 0.60 -6.72 -15.00
CA TRP A 48 1.36 -5.54 -15.38
C TRP A 48 2.17 -5.04 -14.17
N PRO A 49 3.50 -5.02 -14.27
CA PRO A 49 4.33 -4.28 -13.34
C PRO A 49 4.20 -2.77 -13.63
N ILE A 50 4.02 -1.96 -12.59
CA ILE A 50 3.94 -0.50 -12.67
C ILE A 50 4.79 0.10 -11.55
N ASP A 51 5.78 0.89 -11.93
CA ASP A 51 6.54 1.69 -10.95
C ASP A 51 5.78 2.98 -10.67
N VAL A 52 5.61 3.26 -9.38
CA VAL A 52 4.90 4.44 -8.89
C VAL A 52 5.71 5.15 -7.82
N GLU A 53 5.50 6.45 -7.73
CA GLU A 53 5.86 7.26 -6.57
C GLU A 53 4.60 7.51 -5.75
N VAL A 54 4.68 7.20 -4.45
CA VAL A 54 3.61 7.45 -3.49
C VAL A 54 4.06 8.56 -2.57
N SER A 55 3.27 9.63 -2.50
CA SER A 55 3.43 10.68 -1.49
C SER A 55 2.34 10.50 -0.45
N GLU A 56 2.73 10.21 0.79
CA GLU A 56 1.82 10.06 1.92
C GLU A 56 1.97 11.28 2.85
N ARG A 57 0.85 11.87 3.27
CA ARG A 57 0.86 12.85 4.35
C ARG A 57 1.06 12.17 5.69
N ALA A 58 1.56 12.94 6.66
CA ALA A 58 1.68 12.47 8.03
C ALA A 58 0.35 11.86 8.53
N SER A 59 0.45 10.81 9.32
CA SER A 59 -0.70 10.15 9.94
C SER A 59 -0.43 9.82 11.39
N LYS A 60 -1.51 9.68 12.16
CA LYS A 60 -1.43 9.25 13.56
C LYS A 60 -2.62 8.38 13.95
N ILE A 61 -2.39 7.51 14.92
CA ILE A 61 -3.43 6.72 15.60
C ILE A 61 -3.46 7.17 17.05
N THR A 62 -4.62 7.61 17.53
CA THR A 62 -4.86 8.04 18.92
C THR A 62 -5.84 7.09 19.59
N THR A 63 -5.50 6.62 20.79
CA THR A 63 -6.37 5.75 21.58
C THR A 63 -7.58 6.51 22.15
N PRO A 64 -8.64 5.84 22.63
CA PRO A 64 -9.78 6.50 23.27
C PRO A 64 -9.41 7.37 24.47
N GLU A 65 -8.31 7.04 25.17
CA GLU A 65 -7.79 7.80 26.31
C GLU A 65 -7.03 9.06 25.89
N GLY A 66 -6.86 9.30 24.59
CA GLY A 66 -6.14 10.45 24.04
C GLY A 66 -4.63 10.25 23.93
N ALA A 67 -4.12 9.04 24.18
CA ALA A 67 -2.71 8.73 23.99
C ALA A 67 -2.40 8.46 22.51
N VAL A 68 -1.24 8.90 22.03
CA VAL A 68 -0.79 8.59 20.68
C VAL A 68 -0.19 7.19 20.66
N ALA A 69 -0.83 6.26 19.95
CA ALA A 69 -0.37 4.88 19.82
C ALA A 69 0.66 4.70 18.69
N PHE A 70 0.56 5.53 17.66
CA PHE A 70 1.42 5.47 16.49
C PHE A 70 1.43 6.82 15.74
N GLU A 71 2.58 7.18 15.19
CA GLU A 71 2.73 8.31 14.26
C GLU A 71 3.55 7.86 13.06
N ASN A 72 3.22 8.39 11.89
CA ASN A 72 4.00 8.29 10.68
C ASN A 72 4.21 9.69 10.12
N GLU A 73 5.45 10.03 9.81
CA GLU A 73 5.77 11.30 9.17
C GLU A 73 5.31 11.31 7.71
N ALA A 74 5.19 12.50 7.13
CA ALA A 74 4.95 12.60 5.70
C ALA A 74 6.17 12.05 4.95
N ASN A 75 5.94 11.21 3.95
CA ASN A 75 7.01 10.59 3.18
C ASN A 75 6.68 10.52 1.69
N ILE A 76 7.73 10.33 0.90
CA ILE A 76 7.64 10.00 -0.51
C ILE A 76 8.45 8.73 -0.72
N ASN A 77 7.83 7.69 -1.25
CA ASN A 77 8.47 6.42 -1.50
C ASN A 77 8.16 5.92 -2.91
N LYS A 78 9.13 5.22 -3.51
CA LYS A 78 8.91 4.50 -4.77
C LYS A 78 8.50 3.08 -4.49
N SER A 79 7.60 2.54 -5.30
CA SER A 79 7.16 1.16 -5.19
C SER A 79 6.83 0.59 -6.57
N ARG A 80 7.02 -0.71 -6.72
CA ARG A 80 6.49 -1.47 -7.83
C ARG A 80 5.16 -2.08 -7.42
N VAL A 81 4.11 -1.72 -8.13
CA VAL A 81 2.78 -2.28 -7.97
C VAL A 81 2.54 -3.26 -9.10
N GLU A 82 2.14 -4.47 -8.73
CA GLU A 82 1.71 -5.50 -9.66
C GLU A 82 0.19 -5.44 -9.76
N VAL A 83 -0.31 -5.20 -10.97
CA VAL A 83 -1.76 -5.13 -11.23
C VAL A 83 -2.20 -6.21 -12.21
N GLY A 84 -3.37 -6.80 -11.97
CA GLY A 84 -3.99 -7.77 -12.84
C GLY A 84 -5.45 -7.44 -13.11
N LYS A 85 -6.10 -8.21 -13.98
CA LYS A 85 -7.56 -8.16 -14.19
C LYS A 85 -8.23 -9.40 -13.62
N ARG A 86 -9.29 -9.19 -12.85
CA ARG A 86 -10.20 -10.24 -12.36
C ARG A 86 -11.63 -9.81 -12.65
N ASP A 87 -12.37 -10.63 -13.40
CA ASP A 87 -13.78 -10.37 -13.76
C ASP A 87 -14.03 -8.98 -14.37
N GLY A 88 -13.09 -8.52 -15.20
CA GLY A 88 -13.14 -7.20 -15.85
C GLY A 88 -12.71 -6.03 -14.96
N ALA A 89 -12.47 -6.25 -13.67
CA ALA A 89 -11.96 -5.25 -12.73
C ALA A 89 -10.43 -5.34 -12.58
N TRP A 90 -9.79 -4.18 -12.42
CA TRP A 90 -8.38 -4.10 -12.06
C TRP A 90 -8.19 -4.40 -10.58
N VAL A 91 -7.20 -5.22 -10.26
CA VAL A 91 -6.85 -5.60 -8.89
C VAL A 91 -5.36 -5.48 -8.67
N ILE A 92 -4.96 -5.02 -7.49
CA ILE A 92 -3.58 -5.05 -7.03
C ILE A 92 -3.30 -6.47 -6.53
N VAL A 93 -2.28 -7.11 -7.10
CA VAL A 93 -1.85 -8.46 -6.73
C VAL A 93 -0.57 -8.44 -5.89
N GLY A 94 0.23 -7.38 -6.01
CA GLY A 94 1.47 -7.21 -5.27
C GLY A 94 1.86 -5.74 -5.13
N VAL A 95 2.53 -5.42 -4.03
CA VAL A 95 3.21 -4.14 -3.82
C VAL A 95 4.58 -4.49 -3.26
N VAL A 96 5.63 -4.16 -4.00
CA VAL A 96 7.02 -4.42 -3.66
C VAL A 96 7.73 -3.06 -3.58
N TYR A 97 8.52 -2.83 -2.53
CA TYR A 97 9.33 -1.63 -2.46
C TYR A 97 10.32 -1.62 -3.63
N ALA A 98 10.39 -0.49 -4.35
CA ALA A 98 11.25 -0.41 -5.53
C ALA A 98 12.72 -0.57 -5.11
N PRO A 99 13.55 -1.29 -5.89
CA PRO A 99 14.94 -1.57 -5.54
C PRO A 99 15.83 -0.34 -5.80
N ASP A 100 15.60 0.73 -5.05
CA ASP A 100 16.52 1.87 -4.94
C ASP A 100 17.10 1.98 -3.49
N GLU A 101 16.77 1.05 -2.57
CA GLU A 101 17.23 1.05 -1.17
C GLU A 101 17.96 -0.26 -0.73
N MET A 102 18.51 -1.04 -1.66
CA MET A 102 19.44 -2.15 -1.32
C MET A 102 20.92 -1.84 -1.58
N GLU A 103 21.25 -0.59 -1.94
CA GLU A 103 22.64 -0.11 -1.95
C GLU A 103 22.72 1.20 -1.16
N GLY A 104 23.24 1.11 0.07
CA GLY A 104 23.50 2.23 0.98
C GLY A 104 23.76 1.74 2.40
#